data_AF-A0A3N4J457-F1
#
_entry.id   AF-A0A3N4J457-F1
#
_cell.length_a   1.000
_cell.length_b   1.000
_cell.length_c   1.000
_cell.angle_alpha   90.00
_cell.angle_beta   90.00
_cell.angle_gamma   90.00
#
_symmetry.space_group_name_H-M   'P 1'
#
loop_
_entity.id
_entity.type
_entity.pdbx_description
1 polymer ?
#
loop_
_entity_poly.entity_id
_entity_poly.type
_entity_poly.pdbx_seq_one_letter_code
_entity_poly.pdbx_strand_id
1 'polypeptide(L)'
;MSVRAYNNSLSLTSLGTTEVPYRVNDGGVYSFRIEGSLYHNHVPLIPVEGKRTKFAQIYVHDSMDLDAQVANRLNIFSNNSLDEYILGEITASLQNQNWLVQTYEMAGEILKANPEEPITLQLKC
;
A
#
# COMPACT_ATOMS: atom_id res chain seq x y z
N MET A 1 -1.62 -2.25 20.45
CA MET A 1 -2.04 -1.81 19.10
C MET A 1 -1.07 -0.75 18.60
N SER A 2 -0.42 -0.96 17.45
CA SER A 2 0.52 0.03 16.90
C SER A 2 -0.11 0.70 15.69
N VAL A 3 -0.57 1.95 15.83
CA VAL A 3 -1.10 2.77 14.71
C VAL A 3 -0.13 2.80 13.53
N ARG A 4 1.18 2.74 13.80
CA ARG A 4 2.23 2.67 12.78
C ARG A 4 2.15 1.41 11.92
N ALA A 5 1.78 0.26 12.51
CA ALA A 5 1.64 -0.98 11.75
C ALA A 5 0.50 -0.87 10.73
N TYR A 6 -0.65 -0.31 11.14
CA TYR A 6 -1.79 -0.06 10.25
C TYR A 6 -1.44 0.95 9.15
N ASN A 7 -0.82 2.07 9.50
CA ASN A 7 -0.42 3.07 8.49
C ASN A 7 0.56 2.49 7.47
N ASN A 8 1.49 1.63 7.91
CA ASN A 8 2.43 0.98 7.02
C ASN A 8 1.76 -0.10 6.15
N SER A 9 0.80 -0.86 6.67
CA SER A 9 0.11 -1.92 5.93
C SER A 9 -0.85 -1.39 4.86
N LEU A 10 -1.42 -0.19 5.09
CA LEU A 10 -2.39 0.46 4.23
C LEU A 10 -1.77 1.54 3.32
N SER A 11 -0.45 1.76 3.40
CA SER A 11 0.22 2.75 2.55
C SER A 11 0.13 2.36 1.07
N LEU A 12 -0.17 3.33 0.20
CA LEU A 12 -0.23 3.13 -1.25
C LEU A 12 1.13 3.23 -1.94
N THR A 13 2.12 3.84 -1.28
CA THR A 13 3.46 4.04 -1.85
C THR A 13 4.54 3.97 -0.78
N SER A 14 5.74 3.57 -1.17
CA SER A 14 6.95 3.80 -0.38
C SER A 14 7.38 5.27 -0.50
N LEU A 15 8.00 5.81 0.55
CA LEU A 15 8.71 7.09 0.49
C LEU A 15 10.08 6.98 -0.20
N GLY A 16 10.53 5.77 -0.56
CA GLY A 16 11.81 5.53 -1.25
C GLY A 16 13.07 5.98 -0.50
N THR A 17 12.90 6.47 0.73
CA THR A 17 13.92 7.12 1.53
C THR A 17 14.70 6.07 2.33
N THR A 18 16.02 6.09 2.18
CA THR A 18 16.98 5.31 2.97
C THR A 18 17.50 6.08 4.19
N GLU A 19 16.88 7.21 4.55
CA GLU A 19 17.45 8.11 5.56
C GLU A 19 17.40 7.57 6.99
N VAL A 20 18.54 7.73 7.63
CA VAL A 20 18.81 7.52 9.05
C VAL A 20 18.03 8.58 9.84
N PRO A 21 17.34 8.25 10.94
CA PRO A 21 16.55 9.22 11.68
C PRO A 21 17.38 10.43 12.12
N TYR A 22 16.96 11.64 11.71
CA TYR A 22 17.64 12.91 11.99
C TYR A 22 17.79 13.19 13.49
N ARG A 23 16.85 12.71 14.33
CA ARG A 23 16.97 12.68 15.79
C ARG A 23 16.13 11.55 16.40
N VAL A 24 16.78 10.63 17.11
CA VAL A 24 16.11 9.79 18.11
C VAL A 24 16.07 10.63 19.38
N ASN A 25 15.07 11.50 19.53
CA ASN A 25 14.82 12.08 20.84
C ASN A 25 14.15 11.01 21.70
N ASP A 26 14.67 10.76 22.90
CA ASP A 26 14.12 9.87 23.93
C ASP A 26 12.59 10.06 24.10
N GLY A 27 11.81 9.25 23.38
CA GLY A 27 10.34 9.26 23.42
C GLY A 27 9.61 10.21 22.45
N GLY A 28 10.29 10.89 21.52
CA GLY A 28 9.69 11.80 20.54
C GLY A 28 9.22 11.14 19.23
N VAL A 29 8.38 11.85 18.45
CA VAL A 29 7.94 11.42 17.10
C VAL A 29 9.14 11.43 16.15
N TYR A 30 9.36 10.33 15.41
CA TYR A 30 10.39 10.22 14.38
C TYR A 30 10.21 11.34 13.37
N SER A 31 11.18 12.26 13.36
CA SER A 31 11.20 13.40 12.46
C SER A 31 12.39 13.24 11.52
N PHE A 32 12.12 13.24 10.22
CA PHE A 32 13.12 13.38 9.16
C PHE A 32 12.68 14.54 8.27
N ARG A 33 13.63 15.25 7.68
CA ARG A 33 13.38 16.44 6.88
C ARG A 33 13.77 16.13 5.45
N ILE A 34 12.81 16.15 4.53
CA ILE A 34 13.08 16.07 3.10
C ILE A 34 13.33 17.49 2.60
N GLU A 35 14.46 17.73 1.95
CA GLU A 35 14.72 18.97 1.20
C GLU A 35 14.43 18.71 -0.29
N GLY A 36 13.48 19.45 -0.88
CA GLY A 36 13.04 19.29 -2.26
C GLY A 36 11.66 18.64 -2.41
N SER A 37 11.33 18.18 -3.61
CA SER A 37 10.05 17.51 -3.91
C SER A 37 10.12 16.02 -3.57
N LEU A 38 9.09 15.51 -2.88
CA LEU A 38 8.92 14.08 -2.65
C LEU A 38 8.48 13.40 -3.94
N TYR A 39 9.39 12.70 -4.61
CA TYR A 39 9.05 11.78 -5.68
C TYR A 39 8.73 10.42 -5.07
N HIS A 40 7.47 10.00 -5.16
CA HIS A 40 7.11 8.63 -4.80
C HIS A 40 7.73 7.69 -5.83
N ASN A 41 8.63 6.80 -5.40
CA ASN A 41 9.08 5.70 -6.25
C ASN A 41 7.89 4.74 -6.41
N HIS A 42 7.13 4.92 -7.48
CA HIS A 42 6.00 4.06 -7.82
C HIS A 42 6.59 2.75 -8.35
N VAL A 43 6.47 1.69 -7.55
CA VAL A 43 6.87 0.34 -7.94
C VAL A 43 5.90 -0.13 -9.03
N PRO A 44 6.33 -0.91 -10.05
CA PRO A 44 5.42 -1.42 -11.08
C PRO A 44 4.10 -1.94 -10.51
N LEU A 45 2.97 -1.58 -11.13
CA LEU A 45 1.64 -1.98 -10.64
C LEU A 45 1.46 -3.50 -10.59
N ILE A 46 2.13 -4.19 -11.51
CA ILE A 46 2.16 -5.63 -11.56
C ILE A 46 3.32 -6.11 -10.68
N PRO A 47 3.06 -7.00 -9.68
CA PRO A 47 4.12 -7.61 -8.91
C PRO A 47 5.04 -8.43 -9.84
N VAL A 48 6.34 -8.40 -9.55
CA VAL A 48 7.28 -9.32 -10.21
C VAL A 48 6.90 -10.74 -9.80
N GLU A 49 6.86 -11.65 -10.77
CA GLU A 49 6.53 -13.05 -10.53
C GLU A 49 7.38 -13.66 -9.40
N GLY A 50 6.74 -14.40 -8.49
CA GLY A 50 7.37 -14.97 -7.30
C GLY A 50 7.73 -13.96 -6.20
N LYS A 51 7.54 -12.64 -6.42
CA LYS A 51 7.65 -11.64 -5.37
C LYS A 51 6.29 -11.31 -4.77
N ARG A 52 6.33 -11.01 -3.48
CA ARG A 52 5.17 -10.54 -2.74
C ARG A 52 4.69 -9.17 -3.25
N THR A 53 3.39 -9.01 -3.42
CA THR A 53 2.73 -7.72 -3.66
C THR A 53 2.90 -6.78 -2.47
N LYS A 54 3.10 -5.49 -2.75
CA LYS A 54 3.28 -4.44 -1.74
C LYS A 54 2.54 -3.17 -2.14
N PHE A 55 2.12 -2.39 -1.15
CA PHE A 55 1.51 -1.08 -1.35
C PHE A 55 0.32 -1.14 -2.33
N ALA A 56 0.25 -0.24 -3.32
CA ALA A 56 -0.79 -0.22 -4.35
C ALA A 56 -0.95 -1.53 -5.13
N GLN A 57 0.11 -2.36 -5.26
CA GLN A 57 0.03 -3.65 -5.97
C GLN A 57 -1.00 -4.59 -5.35
N ILE A 58 -1.27 -4.46 -4.04
CA ILE A 58 -2.28 -5.28 -3.35
C ILE A 58 -3.67 -5.02 -3.94
N TYR A 59 -4.01 -3.76 -4.20
CA TYR A 59 -5.29 -3.39 -4.81
C TYR A 59 -5.40 -3.76 -6.29
N VAL A 60 -4.27 -3.93 -6.98
CA VAL A 60 -4.24 -4.35 -8.40
C VAL A 60 -4.34 -5.88 -8.50
N HIS A 61 -3.51 -6.60 -7.74
CA HIS A 61 -3.43 -8.05 -7.76
C HIS A 61 -4.69 -8.69 -7.14
N ASP A 62 -5.07 -8.24 -5.94
CA ASP A 62 -6.23 -8.73 -5.19
C ASP A 62 -7.42 -7.77 -5.40
N SER A 63 -7.59 -7.29 -6.63
CA SER A 63 -8.61 -6.29 -6.97
C SER A 63 -10.01 -6.76 -6.59
N MET A 64 -10.75 -5.88 -5.89
CA MET A 64 -12.10 -6.08 -5.35
C MET A 64 -12.25 -7.25 -4.35
N ASP A 65 -11.17 -7.96 -4.02
CA ASP A 65 -11.16 -9.09 -3.09
C ASP A 65 -10.69 -8.62 -1.70
N LEU A 66 -11.64 -8.21 -0.86
CA LEU A 66 -11.37 -7.73 0.49
C LEU A 66 -10.60 -8.77 1.33
N ASP A 67 -11.00 -10.04 1.27
CA ASP A 67 -10.43 -11.10 2.10
C ASP A 67 -8.99 -11.41 1.69
N ALA A 68 -8.71 -11.50 0.38
CA ALA A 68 -7.35 -11.69 -0.12
C ALA A 68 -6.44 -10.51 0.25
N GLN A 69 -6.93 -9.28 0.14
CA GLN A 69 -6.17 -8.09 0.52
C GLN A 69 -5.83 -8.06 2.02
N VAL A 70 -6.79 -8.42 2.88
CA VAL A 70 -6.59 -8.51 4.34
C VAL A 70 -5.60 -9.63 4.66
N ALA A 71 -5.78 -10.82 4.11
CA ALA A 71 -4.88 -11.95 4.32
C ALA A 71 -3.45 -11.63 3.87
N ASN A 72 -3.30 -10.93 2.74
CA ASN A 72 -2.01 -10.46 2.26
C ASN A 72 -1.35 -9.53 3.29
N ARG A 73 -2.07 -8.53 3.80
CA ARG A 73 -1.54 -7.57 4.78
C ARG A 73 -1.21 -8.21 6.12
N LEU A 74 -2.02 -9.15 6.62
CA LEU A 74 -1.73 -9.90 7.85
C LEU A 74 -0.41 -10.67 7.72
N ASN A 75 -0.20 -11.32 6.59
CA ASN A 75 1.05 -12.04 6.32
C ASN A 75 2.28 -11.11 6.23
N ILE A 76 2.13 -9.78 6.09
CA ILE A 76 3.27 -8.83 6.02
C ILE A 76 3.87 -8.66 7.42
N PHE A 77 3.01 -8.63 8.43
CA PHE A 77 3.39 -8.35 9.80
C PHE A 77 3.34 -9.63 10.61
N SER A 78 4.43 -10.39 10.58
CA SER A 78 4.60 -11.69 11.27
C SER A 78 4.52 -11.64 12.81
N ASN A 79 4.21 -10.49 13.41
CA ASN A 79 4.25 -10.25 14.85
C ASN A 79 2.86 -10.01 15.48
N ASN A 80 1.75 -10.42 14.84
CA ASN A 80 0.38 -10.17 15.29
C ASN A 80 0.11 -8.69 15.65
N SER A 81 0.79 -7.75 14.99
CA SER A 81 0.62 -6.32 15.28
C SER A 81 -0.64 -5.71 14.69
N LEU A 82 -1.34 -6.47 13.84
CA LEU A 82 -2.60 -6.11 13.19
C LEU A 82 -3.69 -7.06 13.68
N ASP A 83 -4.79 -6.48 14.15
CA ASP A 83 -6.07 -7.15 14.34
C ASP A 83 -6.80 -7.23 12.99
N GLU A 84 -7.20 -8.45 12.62
CA GLU A 84 -7.85 -8.77 11.34
C GLU A 84 -9.17 -8.02 11.16
N TYR A 85 -10.00 -7.95 12.19
CA TYR A 85 -11.29 -7.28 12.12
C TYR A 85 -11.12 -5.78 11.85
N ILE A 86 -10.24 -5.12 12.60
CA ILE A 86 -9.94 -3.68 12.40
C ILE A 86 -9.33 -3.44 11.02
N LEU A 87 -8.45 -4.31 10.57
CA LEU A 87 -7.82 -4.20 9.26
C LEU A 87 -8.85 -4.36 8.12
N GLY A 88 -9.79 -5.29 8.27
CA GLY A 88 -10.91 -5.50 7.36
C GLY A 88 -11.80 -4.26 7.26
N GLU A 89 -12.23 -3.70 8.39
CA GLU A 89 -13.07 -2.50 8.43
C GLU A 89 -12.41 -1.29 7.74
N ILE A 90 -11.12 -1.06 8.00
CA ILE A 90 -10.40 0.05 7.35
C ILE A 90 -10.22 -0.23 5.85
N THR A 91 -9.92 -1.47 5.47
CA THR A 91 -9.74 -1.84 4.05
C THR A 91 -11.06 -1.65 3.28
N ALA A 92 -12.18 -2.10 3.84
CA ALA A 92 -13.50 -1.92 3.25
C ALA A 92 -13.89 -0.44 3.12
N SER A 93 -13.61 0.37 4.16
CA SER A 93 -13.83 1.82 4.10
C SER A 93 -13.01 2.48 2.99
N LEU A 94 -11.75 2.07 2.82
CA LEU A 94 -10.89 2.57 1.74
C LEU A 94 -11.41 2.17 0.36
N GLN A 95 -11.84 0.91 0.15
CA GLN A 95 -12.43 0.48 -1.12
C GLN A 95 -13.68 1.31 -1.48
N ASN A 96 -14.52 1.59 -0.48
CA ASN A 96 -15.77 2.31 -0.70
C ASN A 96 -15.57 3.82 -0.93
N GLN A 97 -14.57 4.45 -0.32
CA GLN A 97 -14.49 5.92 -0.25
C GLN A 97 -13.23 6.52 -0.88
N ASN A 98 -12.15 5.75 -1.00
CA ASN A 98 -10.87 6.26 -1.47
C ASN A 98 -10.75 6.11 -2.99
N TRP A 99 -10.84 7.23 -3.70
CA TRP A 99 -10.78 7.25 -5.16
C TRP A 99 -9.47 6.67 -5.74
N LEU A 100 -8.34 6.76 -5.02
CA LEU A 100 -7.08 6.16 -5.45
C LEU A 100 -7.18 4.63 -5.39
N VAL A 101 -7.74 4.09 -4.31
CA VAL A 101 -7.95 2.65 -4.17
C VAL A 101 -8.86 2.14 -5.29
N GLN A 102 -9.98 2.81 -5.53
CA GLN A 102 -10.91 2.47 -6.62
C GLN A 102 -10.23 2.53 -7.99
N THR A 103 -9.33 3.48 -8.19
CA THR A 103 -8.54 3.60 -9.43
C THR A 103 -7.60 2.41 -9.61
N TYR A 104 -6.93 1.96 -8.54
CA TYR A 104 -6.06 0.78 -8.59
C TYR A 104 -6.83 -0.52 -8.79
N GLU A 105 -7.99 -0.68 -8.14
CA GLU A 105 -8.86 -1.84 -8.34
C GLU A 105 -9.39 -1.89 -9.78
N MET A 106 -9.83 -0.75 -10.33
CA MET A 106 -10.22 -0.68 -11.74
C MET A 106 -9.08 -1.10 -12.67
N ALA A 107 -7.85 -0.64 -12.41
CA ALA A 107 -6.68 -1.07 -13.18
C ALA A 107 -6.44 -2.58 -13.05
N GLY A 108 -6.64 -3.15 -11.86
CA GLY A 108 -6.57 -4.59 -11.61
C GLY A 108 -7.60 -5.38 -12.42
N GLU A 109 -8.85 -4.94 -12.44
CA GLU A 109 -9.90 -5.60 -13.24
C GLU A 109 -9.62 -5.52 -14.75
N ILE A 110 -9.12 -4.38 -15.26
CA ILE A 110 -8.76 -4.26 -16.68
C ILE A 110 -7.59 -5.18 -17.02
N LEU A 111 -6.58 -5.32 -16.14
CA LEU A 111 -5.47 -6.25 -16.32
C LEU A 111 -5.92 -7.71 -16.27
N LYS A 112 -6.81 -8.08 -15.36
CA LYS A 112 -7.38 -9.43 -15.28
C LYS A 112 -8.13 -9.80 -16.57
N ALA A 113 -8.84 -8.84 -17.15
CA ALA A 113 -9.55 -9.02 -18.41
C ALA A 113 -8.63 -9.04 -19.64
N ASN A 114 -7.52 -8.27 -19.61
CA ASN A 114 -6.59 -8.08 -20.74
C ASN A 114 -5.12 -8.20 -20.28
N PRO A 115 -4.65 -9.42 -19.93
CA PRO A 115 -3.35 -9.61 -19.28
C PRO A 115 -2.15 -9.26 -20.16
N GLU A 116 -2.30 -9.29 -21.49
CA GLU A 116 -1.24 -9.01 -22.47
C GLU A 116 -1.16 -7.52 -22.86
N GLU A 117 -2.15 -6.70 -22.46
CA GLU A 117 -2.16 -5.29 -22.84
C GLU A 117 -1.42 -4.42 -21.81
N PRO A 118 -0.48 -3.57 -22.26
CA PRO A 118 0.23 -2.67 -21.36
C PRO A 118 -0.72 -1.59 -20.83
N ILE A 119 -0.88 -1.52 -19.52
CA ILE A 119 -1.67 -0.46 -18.86
C ILE A 119 -0.74 0.60 -18.27
N THR A 120 -1.06 1.86 -18.55
CA THR A 120 -0.44 3.02 -17.90
C THR A 120 -1.46 3.73 -17.03
N LEU A 121 -1.18 3.84 -15.73
CA LEU A 121 -2.00 4.60 -14.80
C LEU A 121 -1.38 5.99 -14.57
N GLN A 122 -2.12 7.04 -14.90
CA GLN A 122 -1.72 8.42 -14.65
C GLN A 122 -2.62 9.03 -13.57
N LEU A 123 -2.05 9.24 -12.39
CA LEU A 123 -2.73 9.95 -11.30
C LEU A 123 -2.47 11.45 -11.48
N LYS A 124 -3.53 12.25 -11.57
CA LYS A 124 -3.43 13.72 -11.57
C LYS A 124 -3.53 14.20 -10.13
N CYS A 125 -2.44 14.75 -9.61
CA CYS A 125 -2.38 15.43 -8.32
C CYS A 125 -2.86 16.87 -8.44
#